data_AF-A0A2S4M7J4-F1
#
_entry.id   AF-A0A2S4M7J4-F1
#
_cell.length_a   1.000
_cell.length_b   1.000
_cell.length_c   1.000
_cell.angle_alpha   90.00
_cell.angle_beta   90.00
_cell.angle_gamma   90.00
#
_symmetry.space_group_name_H-M   'P 1'
#
loop_
_entity.id
_entity.type
_entity.pdbx_description
1 polymer ?
#
loop_
_entity_poly.entity_id
_entity_poly.type
_entity_poly.pdbx_seq_one_letter_code
_entity_poly.pdbx_strand_id
1 'polypeptide(L)'
;MLIAIARFHLRPEKASAFEAVWQTASGLLANKEGYRGHRLGPQCEDAGCYVLEIEWDSLDAQSAFMAHADFAPFLHMLWPYFAADPELIHFEPLHVR
;
A
#
# COMPACT_ATOMS: atom_id res chain seq x y z
N MET A 1 5.18 -16.73 0.08
CA MET A 1 4.60 -15.51 0.67
C MET A 1 5.55 -14.37 0.38
N LEU A 2 5.03 -13.31 -0.20
CA LEU A 2 5.77 -12.11 -0.56
C LEU A 2 5.25 -10.95 0.30
N ILE A 3 6.14 -10.06 0.72
CA ILE A 3 5.79 -8.79 1.32
C ILE A 3 6.10 -7.68 0.32
N ALA A 4 5.10 -6.87 0.02
CA ALA A 4 5.27 -5.61 -0.69
C ALA A 4 5.32 -4.47 0.33
N ILE A 5 6.36 -3.63 0.27
CA ILE A 5 6.46 -2.41 1.07
C ILE A 5 6.33 -1.23 0.13
N ALA A 6 5.32 -0.40 0.34
CA ALA A 6 5.17 0.88 -0.33
C ALA A 6 5.44 2.03 0.65
N ARG A 7 6.24 3.01 0.21
CA ARG A 7 6.46 4.25 0.95
C ARG A 7 5.70 5.38 0.27
N PHE A 8 4.77 5.98 1.00
CA PHE A 8 3.93 7.09 0.54
C PHE A 8 4.44 8.41 1.09
N HIS A 9 4.95 9.26 0.21
CA HIS A 9 5.33 10.62 0.53
C HIS A 9 4.06 11.49 0.53
N LEU A 10 3.55 11.86 1.71
CA LEU A 10 2.31 12.62 1.86
C LEU A 10 2.57 14.11 2.01
N ARG A 11 1.58 14.91 1.59
CA ARG A 11 1.51 16.31 1.98
C ARG A 11 1.08 16.40 3.47
N PRO A 12 1.87 17.02 4.36
CA PRO A 12 1.60 16.99 5.81
C PRO A 12 0.19 17.46 6.19
N GLU A 13 -0.32 18.48 5.49
CA GLU A 13 -1.66 19.03 5.73
C GLU A 13 -2.81 18.09 5.34
N LYS A 14 -2.51 16.96 4.68
CA LYS A 14 -3.52 16.01 4.20
C LYS A 14 -3.46 14.64 4.90
N ALA A 15 -2.56 14.42 5.86
CA ALA A 15 -2.37 13.12 6.51
C ALA A 15 -3.66 12.56 7.14
N SER A 16 -4.40 13.37 7.91
CA SER A 16 -5.66 12.92 8.53
C SER A 16 -6.75 12.55 7.50
N ALA A 17 -6.83 13.29 6.39
CA ALA A 17 -7.76 12.99 5.31
C ALA A 17 -7.35 11.72 4.52
N PHE A 18 -6.04 11.50 4.38
CA PHE A 18 -5.50 10.26 3.80
C PHE A 18 -5.89 9.04 4.62
N GLU A 19 -5.78 9.09 5.95
CA GLU A 19 -6.19 7.99 6.84
C GLU A 19 -7.67 7.63 6.67
N ALA A 20 -8.54 8.63 6.52
CA ALA A 20 -9.96 8.40 6.25
C ALA A 20 -10.21 7.74 4.88
N VAL A 21 -9.51 8.19 3.83
CA VAL A 21 -9.63 7.60 2.48
C VAL A 21 -9.04 6.18 2.43
N TRP A 22 -7.98 5.89 3.18
CA TRP A 22 -7.36 4.57 3.22
C TRP A 22 -8.35 3.47 3.61
N GLN A 23 -9.27 3.75 4.54
CA GLN A 23 -10.31 2.78 4.95
C GLN A 23 -11.18 2.33 3.77
N THR A 24 -11.42 3.21 2.81
CA THR A 24 -12.16 2.87 1.59
C THR A 24 -11.24 2.21 0.56
N ALA A 25 -10.04 2.78 0.33
CA ALA A 25 -9.11 2.30 -0.69
C ALA A 25 -8.62 0.87 -0.42
N SER A 26 -8.36 0.53 0.83
CA SER A 26 -7.91 -0.81 1.23
C SER A 26 -8.92 -1.93 0.91
N GLY A 27 -10.22 -1.60 0.80
CA GLY A 27 -11.25 -2.54 0.36
C GLY A 27 -11.04 -3.07 -1.08
N LEU A 28 -10.34 -2.31 -1.94
CA LEU A 28 -10.00 -2.76 -3.29
C LEU A 28 -8.88 -3.81 -3.30
N LEU A 29 -8.06 -3.87 -2.24
CA LEU A 29 -7.04 -4.91 -2.05
C LEU A 29 -7.65 -6.17 -1.46
N ALA A 30 -8.51 -6.02 -0.45
CA ALA A 30 -9.02 -7.12 0.37
C ALA A 30 -9.77 -8.21 -0.39
N ASN A 31 -10.29 -7.89 -1.58
CA ASN A 31 -11.05 -8.80 -2.42
C ASN A 31 -10.23 -9.44 -3.55
N LYS A 32 -8.90 -9.28 -3.55
CA LYS A 32 -8.02 -9.76 -4.63
C LYS A 32 -7.47 -11.14 -4.33
N GLU A 33 -7.41 -11.95 -5.37
CA GLU A 33 -6.80 -13.28 -5.28
C GLU A 33 -5.34 -13.14 -4.83
N GLY A 34 -4.96 -13.96 -3.85
CA GLY A 34 -3.63 -13.96 -3.26
C GLY A 34 -3.32 -12.81 -2.30
N TYR A 35 -4.25 -11.89 -2.03
CA TYR A 35 -4.10 -10.91 -0.95
C TYR A 35 -4.28 -11.60 0.41
N ARG A 36 -3.38 -11.32 1.37
CA ARG A 36 -3.39 -11.97 2.70
C ARG A 36 -3.60 -10.98 3.84
N GLY A 37 -3.25 -9.70 3.67
CA GLY A 37 -3.37 -8.69 4.72
C GLY A 37 -2.56 -7.45 4.41
N HIS A 38 -2.74 -6.39 5.21
CA HIS A 38 -1.90 -5.21 5.15
C HIS A 38 -1.73 -4.56 6.52
N ARG A 39 -0.69 -3.74 6.65
CA ARG A 39 -0.48 -2.79 7.75
C ARG A 39 -0.08 -1.44 7.16
N LEU A 40 -0.65 -0.36 7.69
CA LEU A 40 -0.31 1.00 7.29
C LEU A 40 -0.04 1.83 8.54
N GLY A 41 0.97 2.69 8.50
CA GLY A 41 1.20 3.68 9.54
C GLY A 41 2.18 4.77 9.11
N PRO A 42 2.28 5.87 9.88
CA PRO A 42 3.29 6.89 9.66
C PRO A 42 4.69 6.32 9.91
N GLN A 43 5.67 6.79 9.14
CA GLN A 43 7.07 6.49 9.38
C GLN A 43 7.55 7.24 10.64
N CYS A 44 8.29 6.57 11.52
CA CYS A 44 8.78 7.16 12.76
C CYS A 44 9.82 8.26 12.53
N GLU A 45 10.69 8.10 11.53
CA GLU A 45 11.78 9.04 11.23
C GLU A 45 11.32 10.24 10.38
N ASP A 46 10.16 10.13 9.71
CA ASP A 46 9.63 11.16 8.83
C ASP A 46 8.10 11.20 8.89
N ALA A 47 7.55 12.21 9.56
CA ALA A 47 6.12 12.43 9.70
C ALA A 47 5.41 12.79 8.37
N GLY A 48 6.17 13.10 7.31
CA GLY A 48 5.66 13.26 5.95
C GLY A 48 5.48 11.94 5.20
N CYS A 49 5.92 10.81 5.77
CA CYS A 49 5.88 9.51 5.11
C CYS A 49 4.94 8.54 5.82
N TYR A 50 4.24 7.73 5.03
CA TYR A 50 3.54 6.53 5.51
C TYR A 50 4.15 5.28 4.88
N VAL A 51 4.19 4.18 5.63
CA VAL A 51 4.65 2.88 5.17
C VAL A 51 3.48 1.93 5.12
N LEU A 52 3.24 1.36 3.95
CA LEU A 52 2.26 0.31 3.70
C LEU A 52 2.99 -1.01 3.49
N GLU A 53 2.71 -1.99 4.34
CA GLU A 53 3.07 -3.39 4.16
C GLU A 53 1.85 -4.15 3.62
N ILE A 54 2.01 -4.91 2.54
CA ILE A 54 0.97 -5.80 2.02
C ILE A 54 1.54 -7.22 1.89
N GLU A 55 0.81 -8.18 2.44
CA GLU A 55 1.12 -9.59 2.34
C GLU A 55 0.40 -10.19 1.12
N TRP A 56 1.16 -10.83 0.23
CA TRP A 56 0.67 -11.53 -0.94
C TRP A 56 1.14 -12.99 -0.96
N ASP A 57 0.39 -13.86 -1.65
CA ASP A 57 0.81 -15.23 -1.89
C ASP A 57 2.10 -15.30 -2.74
N SER A 58 2.18 -14.47 -3.78
CA SER A 58 3.29 -14.39 -4.74
C SER A 58 3.43 -13.00 -5.40
N LEU A 59 4.53 -12.79 -6.13
CA LEU A 59 4.73 -11.59 -6.97
C LEU A 59 3.71 -11.50 -8.11
N ASP A 60 3.33 -12.66 -8.67
CA ASP A 60 2.33 -12.73 -9.73
C ASP A 60 0.95 -12.29 -9.24
N ALA A 61 0.56 -12.66 -8.01
CA ALA A 61 -0.71 -12.22 -7.41
C ALA A 61 -0.77 -10.68 -7.26
N GLN A 62 0.33 -10.08 -6.77
CA GLN A 62 0.46 -8.63 -6.65
C GLN A 62 0.46 -7.94 -8.02
N SER A 63 1.18 -8.49 -9.00
CA SER A 63 1.21 -7.99 -10.39
C SER A 63 -0.16 -8.10 -11.07
N ALA A 64 -0.91 -9.17 -10.80
CA ALA A 64 -2.27 -9.33 -11.30
C ALA A 64 -3.21 -8.25 -10.75
N PHE A 65 -3.05 -7.85 -9.48
CA PHE A 65 -3.77 -6.69 -8.96
C PHE A 65 -3.39 -5.40 -9.69
N MET A 66 -2.11 -5.13 -9.94
CA MET A 66 -1.67 -3.94 -10.68
C MET A 66 -2.25 -3.88 -12.12
N ALA A 67 -2.49 -5.04 -12.74
CA ALA A 67 -3.12 -5.13 -14.05
C ALA A 67 -4.67 -5.13 -14.01
N HIS A 68 -5.28 -5.26 -12.82
CA HIS A 68 -6.73 -5.28 -12.65
C HIS A 68 -7.35 -3.90 -12.84
N ALA A 69 -8.61 -3.85 -13.28
CA ALA A 69 -9.41 -2.64 -13.40
C ALA A 69 -9.59 -1.84 -12.10
N ASP A 70 -9.24 -2.41 -10.94
CA ASP A 70 -9.42 -1.79 -9.63
C ASP A 70 -8.16 -1.03 -9.19
N PHE A 71 -7.03 -1.27 -9.87
CA PHE A 71 -5.78 -0.59 -9.57
C PHE A 71 -5.85 0.91 -9.88
N ALA A 72 -6.45 1.29 -11.01
CA ALA A 72 -6.61 2.69 -11.37
C ALA A 72 -7.49 3.46 -10.35
N PRO A 73 -8.68 2.96 -9.96
CA PRO A 73 -9.46 3.52 -8.87
C PRO A 73 -8.71 3.59 -7.54
N PHE A 74 -7.95 2.54 -7.18
CA PHE A 74 -7.11 2.52 -5.98
C PHE A 74 -6.11 3.66 -5.98
N LEU A 75 -5.32 3.79 -7.05
CA LEU A 75 -4.34 4.89 -7.17
C LEU A 75 -5.02 6.26 -7.22
N HIS A 76 -6.14 6.40 -7.93
CA HIS A 76 -6.86 7.65 -8.05
C HIS A 76 -7.35 8.18 -6.69
N MET A 77 -7.78 7.29 -5.78
CA MET A 77 -8.15 7.68 -4.42
C MET A 77 -6.95 8.21 -3.62
N LEU A 78 -5.76 7.64 -3.80
CA LEU A 78 -4.58 7.97 -2.99
C LEU A 78 -3.75 9.14 -3.56
N TRP A 79 -3.70 9.28 -4.89
CA TRP A 79 -2.89 10.26 -5.61
C TRP A 79 -3.04 11.72 -5.11
N PRO A 80 -4.24 12.22 -4.75
CA PRO A 80 -4.41 13.59 -4.27
C PRO A 80 -3.66 13.92 -2.97
N TYR A 81 -3.23 12.89 -2.23
CA TYR A 81 -2.54 13.01 -0.95
C TYR A 81 -1.01 13.02 -1.07
N PHE A 82 -0.49 12.55 -2.21
CA PHE A 82 0.94 12.39 -2.41
C PHE A 82 1.64 13.72 -2.73
N ALA A 83 2.85 13.87 -2.18
CA ALA A 83 3.79 14.94 -2.45
C ALA A 83 4.84 14.54 -3.49
N ALA A 84 5.09 13.24 -3.66
CA ALA A 84 5.98 12.65 -4.64
C ALA A 84 5.49 11.24 -5.02
N ASP A 85 6.07 10.64 -6.06
CA ASP A 85 5.74 9.27 -6.45
C ASP A 85 6.07 8.27 -5.32
N PRO A 86 5.24 7.25 -5.10
CA PRO A 86 5.49 6.25 -4.08
C PRO A 86 6.63 5.32 -4.50
N GLU A 87 7.38 4.84 -3.51
CA GLU A 87 8.36 3.78 -3.71
C GLU A 87 7.71 2.42 -3.44
N LEU A 88 8.12 1.39 -4.16
CA LEU A 88 7.64 0.02 -3.98
C LEU A 88 8.81 -0.95 -4.02
N ILE A 89 8.94 -1.77 -2.98
CA ILE A 89 9.90 -2.87 -2.92
C ILE A 89 9.20 -4.16 -2.50
N HIS A 90 9.85 -5.28 -2.79
CA HIS A 90 9.36 -6.60 -2.42
C HIS A 90 10.44 -7.39 -1.71
N PHE A 91 10.05 -8.21 -0.74
CA PHE A 91 10.93 -9.19 -0.13
C PHE A 91 10.18 -10.44 0.28
N GLU A 92 10.92 -11.56 0.36
CA GLU A 92 10.42 -12.79 0.94
C GLU A 92 10.86 -12.85 2.42
N PRO A 93 9.93 -12.92 3.37
CA PRO A 93 10.28 -12.98 4.78
C PRO A 93 10.88 -14.36 5.10
N LEU A 94 11.96 -14.36 5.87
CA LEU A 94 12.52 -15.58 6.42
C LEU A 94 11.65 -16.05 7.59
N HIS A 95 11.29 -17.33 7.60
CA HIS A 95 10.66 -17.94 8.77
C HIS A 95 11.75 -18.29 9.79
N VAL A 96 11.83 -17.51 10.86
CA VAL A 96 12.70 -17.84 12.01
C VAL A 96 11.89 -18.71 12.98
N ARG A 97 12.43 -19.88 13.31
CA ARG A 97 11.84 -20.81 14.29
C ARG A 97 12.14 -20.38 15.72
#